data_AF-A0A0M6XK63-F1
#
_entry.id   AF-A0A0M6XK63-F1
#
_cell.length_a   1.000
_cell.length_b   1.000
_cell.length_c   1.000
_cell.angle_alpha   90.00
_cell.angle_beta   90.00
_cell.angle_gamma   90.00
#
_symmetry.space_group_name_H-M   'P 1'
#
loop_
_entity.id
_entity.type
_entity.pdbx_description
1 polymer ?
#
loop_
_entity_poly.entity_id
_entity_poly.type
_entity_poly.pdbx_seq_one_letter_code
_entity_poly.pdbx_strand_id
1 'polypeptide(L)' 'MTTGTPRYPSRQHDLPPPETEVVHSLRVACDGNGAGGHPRVWLAIDPQQGWVDCGYCDKRFVLEGDGH' A
#
# COMPACT_ATOMS: atom_id res chain seq x y z
N MET A 1 -28.23 27.63 29.17
CA MET A 1 -26.77 27.89 29.19
C MET A 1 -26.17 27.06 28.06
N THR A 2 -25.60 27.73 27.05
CA THR A 2 -24.56 27.29 26.10
C THR A 2 -24.69 25.92 25.39
N THR A 3 -24.97 25.92 24.07
CA THR A 3 -24.04 25.54 22.97
C THR A 3 -23.68 24.05 22.96
N GLY A 4 -24.00 23.23 21.96
CA GLY A 4 -23.90 23.45 20.52
C GLY A 4 -22.79 22.55 19.95
N THR A 5 -23.21 21.55 19.16
CA THR A 5 -22.42 20.79 18.16
C THR A 5 -21.46 19.68 18.68
N PRO A 6 -21.56 18.42 18.21
CA PRO A 6 -20.38 17.56 18.09
C PRO A 6 -19.47 18.13 16.99
N ARG A 7 -18.47 18.95 17.39
CA ARG A 7 -17.55 19.65 16.49
C ARG A 7 -16.40 18.73 16.05
N TYR A 8 -16.64 17.94 14.99
CA TYR A 8 -15.72 17.59 13.88
C TYR A 8 -14.37 16.88 14.19
N PRO A 9 -13.69 16.23 13.22
CA PRO A 9 -14.12 15.64 11.96
C PRO A 9 -14.03 14.11 11.97
N SER A 10 -14.66 13.49 10.99
CA SER A 10 -14.13 12.28 10.36
C SER A 10 -12.63 12.47 10.13
N ARG A 11 -11.76 11.89 10.98
CA ARG A 11 -10.31 11.91 10.76
C ARG A 11 -10.08 11.01 9.54
N GLN A 12 -10.33 11.58 8.37
CA GLN A 12 -10.12 11.02 7.06
C GLN A 12 -8.65 10.66 7.04
N HIS A 13 -8.37 9.38 7.24
CA HIS A 13 -7.40 8.62 6.47
C HIS A 13 -6.27 9.46 5.87
N ASP A 14 -5.55 10.20 6.71
CA ASP A 14 -4.21 10.71 6.43
C ASP A 14 -3.25 9.53 6.60
N LEU A 15 -3.54 8.41 5.93
CA LEU A 15 -2.55 7.38 5.75
C LEU A 15 -1.50 8.00 4.82
N PRO A 16 -0.21 8.00 5.20
CA PRO A 16 0.82 8.43 4.28
C PRO A 16 0.63 7.67 2.96
N PRO A 17 0.89 8.33 1.82
CA PRO A 17 0.72 7.69 0.52
C PRO A 17 1.36 6.30 0.55
N PRO A 18 0.67 5.26 0.04
CA PRO A 18 1.20 3.91 0.08
C PRO A 18 2.57 3.94 -0.57
N GLU A 19 3.57 3.40 0.13
CA GLU A 19 4.94 3.33 -0.34
C GLU A 19 4.96 2.46 -1.61
N THR A 20 4.95 3.10 -2.78
CA THR A 20 4.94 2.40 -4.07
C THR A 20 6.36 2.07 -4.52
N GLU A 21 6.62 0.79 -4.79
CA GLU A 21 7.87 0.29 -5.36
C GLU A 21 7.61 -0.25 -6.76
N VAL A 22 8.40 0.23 -7.73
CA VAL A 22 8.30 -0.24 -9.11
C VAL A 22 9.16 -1.49 -9.28
N VAL A 23 8.61 -2.55 -9.84
CA VAL A 23 9.25 -3.85 -10.03
C VAL A 23 9.11 -4.30 -11.47
N HIS A 24 10.04 -5.09 -11.99
CA HIS A 24 9.98 -5.57 -13.38
C HIS A 24 9.53 -7.04 -13.49
N SER A 25 9.14 -7.65 -12.38
CA SER A 25 8.80 -9.07 -12.31
C SER A 25 7.40 -9.26 -11.77
N LEU A 26 6.65 -10.19 -12.39
CA LEU A 26 5.33 -10.62 -11.89
C LEU A 26 5.41 -11.26 -10.50
N ARG A 27 6.59 -11.73 -10.09
CA ARG A 27 6.80 -12.34 -8.78
C ARG A 27 7.77 -11.49 -7.99
N VAL A 28 7.29 -10.94 -6.86
CA VAL A 28 8.03 -10.02 -6.00
C VAL A 28 8.25 -10.65 -4.64
N ALA A 29 9.46 -10.51 -4.10
CA ALA A 29 9.74 -10.86 -2.71
C ALA A 29 9.69 -9.59 -1.85
N CYS A 30 8.69 -9.47 -0.99
CA CYS A 30 8.68 -8.40 0.02
C CYS A 30 9.44 -8.92 1.26
N ASP A 31 10.53 -8.26 1.61
CA ASP A 31 11.37 -8.60 2.78
C ASP A 31 10.93 -7.88 4.06
N GLY A 32 9.90 -7.03 3.99
CA GLY A 32 9.35 -6.37 5.17
C GLY A 32 10.24 -5.27 5.75
N ASN A 33 11.02 -4.56 4.92
CA ASN A 33 11.94 -3.48 5.33
C ASN A 33 11.26 -2.22 5.96
N GLY A 34 9.96 -2.28 6.29
CA GLY A 34 9.19 -1.18 6.87
C GLY A 34 9.00 -1.29 8.39
N ALA A 35 8.37 -0.28 8.98
CA ALA A 35 8.14 -0.18 10.44
C ALA A 35 7.20 -1.26 11.02
N GLY A 36 6.56 -2.08 10.17
CA GLY A 36 5.70 -3.23 10.52
C GLY A 36 6.25 -4.57 10.01
N GLY A 37 7.57 -4.75 10.10
CA GLY A 37 8.30 -5.82 9.41
C GLY A 37 7.72 -7.22 9.54
N HIS A 38 7.61 -7.90 8.39
CA HIS A 38 7.16 -9.28 8.26
C HIS A 38 8.27 -10.14 7.62
N PRO A 39 8.29 -11.46 7.83
CA PRO A 39 9.23 -12.34 7.16
C PRO A 39 9.06 -12.30 5.64
N ARG A 40 10.11 -12.65 4.88
CA ARG A 40 10.07 -12.68 3.41
C ARG A 40 8.84 -13.43 2.89
N VAL A 41 7.95 -12.71 2.19
CA VAL A 41 6.80 -13.30 1.49
C VAL A 41 6.93 -13.08 -0.01
N TRP A 42 6.35 -14.00 -0.78
CA TRP A 42 6.30 -13.91 -2.22
C TRP A 42 4.91 -13.45 -2.65
N LEU A 43 4.84 -12.29 -3.30
CA LEU A 43 3.63 -11.71 -3.86
C LEU A 43 3.65 -11.92 -5.38
N ALA A 44 2.49 -12.22 -5.95
CA ALA A 44 2.31 -12.30 -7.40
C ALA A 44 1.51 -11.08 -7.85
N ILE A 45 2.05 -10.30 -8.79
CA ILE A 45 1.35 -9.20 -9.44
C ILE A 45 0.48 -9.78 -10.54
N ASP A 46 -0.80 -9.38 -10.53
CA ASP A 46 -1.69 -9.71 -11.61
C ASP A 46 -1.34 -8.85 -12.84
N PRO A 47 -1.07 -9.46 -14.01
CA PRO A 47 -0.66 -8.74 -15.21
C PRO A 47 -1.77 -7.85 -15.79
N GLN A 48 -3.05 -8.07 -15.45
CA GLN A 48 -4.15 -7.18 -15.86
C GLN A 48 -4.34 -6.02 -14.88
N GLN A 49 -4.03 -6.23 -13.60
CA GLN A 49 -4.09 -5.18 -12.58
C GLN A 49 -2.87 -4.25 -12.64
N GLY A 50 -1.69 -4.81 -12.93
CA GLY A 50 -0.40 -4.10 -12.99
C GLY A 50 0.22 -3.78 -11.63
N TRP A 51 -0.41 -4.16 -10.52
CA TRP A 51 0.11 -3.93 -9.17
C TRP A 51 -0.39 -4.94 -8.14
N VAL A 52 0.32 -5.06 -7.01
CA VAL A 52 -0.08 -5.85 -5.83
C VAL A 52 0.29 -5.10 -4.55
N ASP A 53 -0.59 -5.12 -3.55
CA ASP A 53 -0.29 -4.60 -2.22
C ASP A 53 0.22 -5.68 -1.26
N CYS A 54 1.14 -5.29 -0.38
CA CYS A 54 1.58 -6.12 0.73
C CYS A 54 0.76 -5.76 1.98
N GLY A 55 -0.13 -6.65 2.40
CA GLY A 55 -1.00 -6.45 3.58
C GLY A 55 -0.31 -6.37 4.95
N TYR A 56 1.01 -6.30 5.00
CA TYR A 56 1.80 -6.15 6.23
C TYR A 56 2.58 -4.84 6.30
N CYS A 57 3.18 -4.43 5.19
CA CYS A 57 4.00 -3.21 5.10
C CYS A 57 3.29 -2.07 4.37
N ASP A 58 2.06 -2.26 3.91
CA ASP A 58 1.29 -1.33 3.08
C ASP A 58 2.06 -0.82 1.85
N LYS A 59 3.10 -1.56 1.44
CA LYS A 59 3.87 -1.29 0.22
C LYS A 59 3.11 -1.81 -0.98
N ARG A 60 3.01 -0.98 -2.02
CA ARG A 60 2.39 -1.35 -3.29
C ARG A 60 3.49 -1.61 -4.31
N PHE A 61 3.56 -2.82 -4.83
CA PHE A 61 4.47 -3.15 -5.92
C PHE A 61 3.76 -2.94 -7.25
N VAL A 62 4.31 -2.09 -8.11
CA VAL A 62 3.76 -1.77 -9.43
C VAL A 62 4.68 -2.36 -10.49
N LEU A 63 4.13 -3.10 -11.45
CA LEU A 63 4.90 -3.68 -12.54
C LEU A 63 5.28 -2.59 -13.55
N GLU A 64 6.58 -2.36 -13.74
CA GLU A 64 7.08 -1.54 -14.83
C GLU A 64 6.87 -2.28 -16.14
N GLY A 65 5.95 -1.79 -16.98
CA GLY A 65 5.74 -2.35 -18.30
C GLY A 65 4.30 -2.46 -18.78
N ASP A 66 3.29 -2.19 -17.93
CA ASP A 66 1.91 -2.04 -18.42
C ASP A 66 1.67 -0.60 -18.92
N GLY A 67 2.49 -0.21 -19.89
CA GLY A 67 2.19 0.90 -20.79
C GLY A 67 1.44 0.35 -21.99
N HIS A 68 0.14 0.13 -21.84
CA HIS A 68 -0.78 0.00 -22.96
C HIS A 68 -1.56 1.30 -23.17
#